data_AF-A0A0R3IMI8-F1
#
_entry.id   AF-A0A0R3IMI8-F1
#
_cell.length_a   1.000
_cell.length_b   1.000
_cell.length_c   1.000
_cell.angle_alpha   90.00
_cell.angle_beta   90.00
_cell.angle_gamma   90.00
#
_symmetry.space_group_name_H-M   'P 1'
#
loop_
_entity.id
_entity.type
_entity.pdbx_description
1 polymer ?
#
loop_
_entity_poly.entity_id
_entity_poly.type
_entity_poly.pdbx_seq_one_letter_code
_entity_poly.pdbx_strand_id
1 'polypeptide(L)'
;MVAATLATALSGCTVYKTLTKPSETPPPPPATSQISDQDQIRQVTAQLGKALGSLDLDAGNALTCPRYQVSSRTADEKLVPSINSWQGAEEALMYGDTSTLSSSVAQRFPSAGSSERATLVKAIVGRDQFAYAATVLQVIRENTTVEKFAIDNIKIIGDSATGDITATYSFGGAATQTQTKPNQFRKEGGKWAWCQQPPPGLFTQWTTSTSAQSSA
;
A
#
# COMPACT_ATOMS: atom_id res chain seq x y z
N MET A 1 60.17 13.96 -22.78
CA MET A 1 61.21 14.32 -21.78
C MET A 1 60.95 13.46 -20.57
N VAL A 2 61.56 12.27 -20.43
CA VAL A 2 62.94 11.99 -19.94
C VAL A 2 63.23 12.71 -18.62
N ALA A 3 63.23 11.97 -17.51
CA ALA A 3 64.45 11.67 -16.75
C ALA A 3 64.15 10.73 -15.57
N ALA A 4 64.91 9.64 -15.52
CA ALA A 4 65.00 8.71 -14.41
C ALA A 4 66.07 9.16 -13.40
N THR A 5 65.97 8.73 -12.15
CA THR A 5 67.12 8.62 -11.24
C THR A 5 67.05 7.31 -10.46
N LEU A 6 68.02 6.45 -10.73
CA LEU A 6 68.43 5.29 -9.93
C LEU A 6 69.28 5.75 -8.74
N ALA A 7 69.17 5.07 -7.60
CA ALA A 7 70.25 4.97 -6.62
C ALA A 7 70.27 3.55 -6.00
N THR A 8 71.33 2.82 -6.31
CA THR A 8 71.73 1.53 -5.73
C THR A 8 72.64 1.74 -4.52
N ALA A 9 72.43 0.98 -3.44
CA ALA A 9 73.46 0.72 -2.43
C ALA A 9 73.35 -0.72 -1.86
N LEU A 10 74.32 -1.52 -2.30
CA LEU A 10 75.01 -2.71 -1.79
C LEU A 10 74.67 -3.34 -0.41
N SER A 11 74.45 -4.66 -0.49
CA SER A 11 74.99 -5.78 0.30
C SER A 11 75.02 -5.75 1.84
N GLY A 12 74.28 -6.69 2.43
CA GLY A 12 74.49 -7.22 3.77
C GLY A 12 73.71 -8.52 3.97
N CYS A 13 74.31 -9.66 3.64
CA CYS A 13 73.75 -10.98 3.95
C CYS A 13 73.97 -11.28 5.44
N THR A 14 72.88 -11.42 6.20
CA THR A 14 72.88 -12.20 7.44
C THR A 14 71.65 -13.10 7.44
N VAL A 15 71.89 -14.39 7.31
CA VAL A 15 70.91 -15.46 7.35
C VAL A 15 70.39 -15.59 8.78
N TYR A 16 69.09 -15.34 9.00
CA TYR A 16 68.37 -15.90 10.14
C TYR A 16 66.95 -16.30 9.76
N LYS A 17 66.69 -17.60 9.90
CA LYS A 17 65.42 -18.28 10.22
C LYS A 17 64.17 -17.92 9.38
N THR A 18 63.81 -18.88 8.54
CA THR A 18 62.42 -19.25 8.17
C THR A 18 61.34 -18.70 9.10
N LEU A 19 60.57 -17.74 8.59
CA LEU A 19 59.20 -17.46 9.00
C LEU A 19 58.40 -17.19 7.71
N THR A 20 57.97 -18.26 7.05
CA THR A 20 56.85 -18.20 6.11
C THR A 20 55.62 -17.76 6.90
N LYS A 21 55.37 -16.46 6.97
CA LYS A 21 54.07 -15.93 7.40
C LYS A 21 53.05 -16.40 6.34
N PRO A 22 52.00 -17.16 6.69
CA PRO A 22 50.93 -17.45 5.76
C PRO A 22 50.37 -16.12 5.26
N SER A 23 50.20 -16.00 3.95
CA SER A 23 49.45 -14.87 3.38
C SER A 23 48.03 -14.95 3.93
N GLU A 24 47.74 -14.09 4.90
CA GLU A 24 46.43 -13.99 5.52
C GLU A 24 45.51 -13.32 4.49
N THR A 25 44.78 -14.14 3.73
CA THR A 25 43.72 -13.66 2.84
C THR A 25 42.74 -12.85 3.70
N PRO A 26 42.48 -11.56 3.36
CA PRO A 26 41.47 -10.79 4.06
C PRO A 26 40.16 -11.58 4.08
N PRO A 27 39.50 -11.73 5.24
CA PRO A 27 38.22 -12.42 5.29
C PRO A 27 37.27 -11.74 4.29
N PRO A 28 36.52 -12.53 3.48
CA PRO A 28 35.55 -11.95 2.57
C PRO A 28 34.61 -11.03 3.36
N PRO A 29 34.22 -9.88 2.81
CA PRO A 29 33.28 -8.99 3.49
C PRO A 29 32.05 -9.80 3.89
N PRO A 30 31.50 -9.56 5.09
CA PRO A 30 30.33 -10.30 5.56
C PRO A 30 29.25 -10.20 4.49
N ALA A 31 28.73 -11.37 4.06
CA ALA A 31 27.59 -11.41 3.19
C ALA A 31 26.46 -10.64 3.90
N THR A 32 26.12 -9.46 3.39
CA THR A 32 24.87 -8.82 3.77
C THR A 32 23.78 -9.79 3.35
N SER A 33 23.15 -10.44 4.34
CA SER A 33 22.03 -11.35 4.14
C SER A 33 20.90 -10.59 3.46
N GLN A 34 20.93 -10.56 2.13
CA GLN A 34 19.92 -9.89 1.34
C GLN A 34 18.65 -10.72 1.48
N ILE A 35 17.58 -10.09 1.98
CA ILE A 35 16.27 -10.72 2.16
C ILE A 35 15.86 -11.35 0.82
N SER A 36 15.37 -12.60 0.84
CA SER A 36 14.98 -13.29 -0.39
C SER A 36 13.86 -12.53 -1.11
N ASP A 37 13.76 -12.67 -2.44
CA ASP A 37 12.68 -12.00 -3.20
C ASP A 37 11.29 -12.41 -2.71
N GLN A 38 11.13 -13.67 -2.31
CA GLN A 38 9.90 -14.16 -1.72
C GLN A 38 9.56 -13.42 -0.43
N ASP A 39 10.54 -13.22 0.45
CA ASP A 39 10.35 -12.50 1.71
C ASP A 39 10.10 -11.00 1.49
N GLN A 40 10.72 -10.39 0.48
CA GLN A 40 10.43 -9.01 0.08
C GLN A 40 8.98 -8.87 -0.41
N ILE A 41 8.47 -9.82 -1.22
CA ILE A 41 7.07 -9.83 -1.67
C ILE A 41 6.11 -10.00 -0.48
N ARG A 42 6.45 -10.87 0.48
CA ARG A 42 5.69 -11.01 1.73
C ARG A 42 5.69 -9.70 2.53
N GLN A 43 6.82 -8.99 2.57
CA GLN A 43 6.92 -7.69 3.24
C GLN A 43 6.05 -6.61 2.57
N VAL A 44 6.10 -6.51 1.23
CA VAL A 44 5.22 -5.61 0.46
C VAL A 44 3.75 -5.93 0.77
N THR A 45 3.38 -7.22 0.74
CA THR A 45 2.02 -7.66 1.07
C THR A 45 1.61 -7.26 2.48
N ALA A 46 2.47 -7.48 3.48
CA ALA A 46 2.17 -7.08 4.85
C ALA A 46 2.00 -5.56 5.00
N GLN A 47 2.77 -4.77 4.24
CA GLN A 47 2.63 -3.31 4.23
C GLN A 47 1.33 -2.86 3.54
N LEU A 48 0.91 -3.53 2.46
CA LEU A 48 -0.41 -3.31 1.84
C LEU A 48 -1.54 -3.61 2.84
N GLY A 49 -1.44 -4.70 3.59
CA GLY A 49 -2.42 -5.05 4.63
C GLY A 49 -2.50 -4.01 5.75
N LYS A 50 -1.37 -3.43 6.15
CA LYS A 50 -1.34 -2.32 7.11
C LYS A 50 -2.02 -1.08 6.54
N ALA A 51 -1.67 -0.70 5.30
CA ALA A 51 -2.30 0.44 4.62
C ALA A 51 -3.82 0.25 4.47
N LEU A 52 -4.26 -0.98 4.17
CA LEU A 52 -5.67 -1.35 4.12
C LEU A 52 -6.36 -1.11 5.48
N GLY A 53 -5.77 -1.63 6.56
CA GLY A 53 -6.33 -1.52 7.91
C GLY A 53 -6.35 -0.10 8.48
N SER A 54 -5.41 0.76 8.07
CA SER A 54 -5.37 2.17 8.49
C SER A 54 -6.07 3.14 7.53
N LEU A 55 -6.62 2.64 6.43
CA LEU A 55 -7.11 3.46 5.32
C LEU A 55 -6.08 4.53 4.90
N ASP A 56 -4.83 4.12 4.75
CA ASP A 56 -3.73 4.98 4.33
C ASP A 56 -3.53 4.86 2.82
N LEU A 57 -4.22 5.74 2.09
CA LEU A 57 -4.21 5.77 0.62
C LEU A 57 -2.82 6.06 0.06
N ASP A 58 -2.04 6.90 0.74
CA ASP A 58 -0.69 7.29 0.29
C ASP A 58 0.31 6.15 0.49
N ALA A 59 0.27 5.47 1.65
CA ALA A 59 1.10 4.29 1.89
C ALA A 59 0.76 3.15 0.93
N GLY A 60 -0.53 2.91 0.67
CA GLY A 60 -0.97 1.91 -0.31
C GLY A 60 -0.48 2.23 -1.72
N ASN A 61 -0.58 3.50 -2.13
CA ASN A 61 -0.11 3.95 -3.44
C ASN A 61 1.43 3.87 -3.58
N ALA A 62 2.18 4.15 -2.52
CA ALA A 62 3.64 4.06 -2.53
C ALA A 62 4.16 2.62 -2.75
N LEU A 63 3.35 1.61 -2.42
CA LEU A 63 3.64 0.18 -2.64
C LEU A 63 3.20 -0.30 -4.03
N THR A 64 2.45 0.52 -4.75
CA THR A 64 1.99 0.24 -6.12
C THR A 64 3.11 0.57 -7.11
N CYS A 65 3.24 -0.25 -8.15
CA CYS A 65 4.10 -0.01 -9.31
C CYS A 65 3.98 1.46 -9.79
N PRO A 66 5.08 2.22 -9.94
CA PRO A 66 5.07 3.62 -10.37
C PRO A 66 4.15 3.93 -11.55
N ARG A 67 4.16 3.07 -12.58
CA ARG A 67 3.31 3.21 -13.77
C ARG A 67 1.79 3.13 -13.51
N TYR A 68 1.37 2.62 -12.35
CA TYR A 68 -0.02 2.40 -11.98
C TYR A 68 -0.49 3.25 -10.80
N GLN A 69 0.39 4.05 -10.20
CA GLN A 69 0.07 4.83 -9.01
C GLN A 69 -1.11 5.79 -9.24
N VAL A 70 -1.09 6.53 -10.35
CA VAL A 70 -2.19 7.47 -10.69
C VAL A 70 -3.51 6.72 -10.85
N SER A 71 -3.55 5.65 -11.65
CA SER A 71 -4.76 4.87 -11.87
C SER A 71 -5.29 4.17 -10.62
N SER A 72 -4.38 3.66 -9.78
CA SER A 72 -4.73 3.03 -8.50
C SER A 72 -5.37 4.06 -7.56
N ARG A 73 -4.75 5.24 -7.41
CA ARG A 73 -5.29 6.34 -6.62
C ARG A 73 -6.66 6.80 -7.12
N THR A 74 -6.81 7.02 -8.43
CA THR A 74 -8.10 7.41 -9.03
C THR A 74 -9.18 6.34 -8.84
N ALA A 75 -8.81 5.06 -8.82
CA ALA A 75 -9.76 4.01 -8.49
C ALA A 75 -10.22 4.10 -7.02
N ASP A 76 -9.31 4.35 -6.08
CA ASP A 76 -9.63 4.50 -4.65
C ASP A 76 -10.38 5.78 -4.29
N GLU A 77 -10.36 6.82 -5.13
CA GLU A 77 -11.24 7.99 -4.98
C GLU A 77 -12.73 7.61 -4.96
N LYS A 78 -13.09 6.48 -5.57
CA LYS A 78 -14.47 5.95 -5.58
C LYS A 78 -14.96 5.46 -4.21
N LEU A 79 -14.08 5.37 -3.22
CA LEU A 79 -14.46 5.10 -1.83
C LEU A 79 -15.34 6.22 -1.26
N VAL A 80 -15.15 7.45 -1.72
CA VAL A 80 -15.95 8.61 -1.30
C VAL A 80 -17.07 8.80 -2.31
N PRO A 81 -18.35 8.60 -1.93
CA PRO A 81 -19.47 8.89 -2.82
C PRO A 81 -19.48 10.36 -3.25
N SER A 82 -20.21 10.71 -4.30
CA SER A 82 -20.37 12.12 -4.65
C SER A 82 -21.12 12.85 -3.54
N ILE A 83 -20.69 14.07 -3.18
CA ILE A 83 -21.45 14.93 -2.25
C ILE A 83 -22.86 15.25 -2.78
N ASN A 84 -23.08 15.09 -4.08
CA ASN A 84 -24.37 15.31 -4.74
C ASN A 84 -25.29 14.09 -4.74
N SER A 85 -24.83 12.91 -4.30
CA SER A 85 -25.64 11.68 -4.35
C SER A 85 -26.55 11.48 -3.14
N TRP A 86 -26.59 12.44 -2.21
CA TRP A 86 -27.35 12.30 -0.96
C TRP A 86 -28.81 12.70 -1.13
N GLN A 87 -29.70 11.82 -0.71
CA GLN A 87 -31.13 12.12 -0.62
C GLN A 87 -31.37 13.20 0.44
N GLY A 88 -32.24 14.18 0.16
CA GLY A 88 -32.53 15.28 1.08
C GLY A 88 -31.52 16.43 1.03
N ALA A 89 -30.46 16.32 0.22
CA ALA A 89 -29.43 17.37 0.14
C ALA A 89 -29.95 18.66 -0.47
N GLU A 90 -30.83 18.57 -1.48
CA GLU A 90 -31.44 19.75 -2.12
C GLU A 90 -32.41 20.45 -1.16
N GLU A 91 -33.26 19.70 -0.47
CA GLU A 91 -34.20 20.23 0.51
C GLU A 91 -33.47 20.91 1.69
N ALA A 92 -32.38 20.31 2.14
CA ALA A 92 -31.54 20.89 3.19
C ALA A 92 -30.87 22.19 2.74
N LEU A 93 -30.47 22.28 1.47
CA LEU A 93 -29.86 23.48 0.88
C LEU A 93 -30.88 24.61 0.67
N MET A 94 -32.06 24.28 0.13
CA MET A 94 -33.07 25.26 -0.28
C MET A 94 -33.95 25.73 0.87
N TYR A 95 -34.29 24.82 1.79
CA TYR A 95 -35.31 25.05 2.82
C TYR A 95 -34.77 24.89 4.25
N GLY A 96 -33.52 24.45 4.42
CA GLY A 96 -32.92 24.21 5.73
C GLY A 96 -33.42 22.95 6.44
N ASP A 97 -34.28 22.15 5.80
CA ASP A 97 -34.75 20.88 6.37
C ASP A 97 -33.71 19.78 6.16
N THR A 98 -33.03 19.41 7.24
CA THR A 98 -31.97 18.39 7.23
C THR A 98 -32.48 16.99 7.61
N SER A 99 -33.78 16.79 7.84
CA SER A 99 -34.32 15.54 8.38
C SER A 99 -34.04 14.34 7.47
N THR A 100 -34.40 14.44 6.19
CA THR A 100 -34.19 13.39 5.19
C THR A 100 -32.70 13.14 4.93
N LEU A 101 -31.91 14.22 4.87
CA LEU A 101 -30.46 14.12 4.72
C LEU A 101 -29.80 13.41 5.91
N SER A 102 -30.20 13.77 7.14
CA SER A 102 -29.69 13.17 8.37
C SER A 102 -30.04 11.69 8.44
N SER A 103 -31.27 11.31 8.07
CA SER A 103 -31.67 9.91 7.96
C SER A 103 -30.87 9.16 6.89
N SER A 104 -30.64 9.75 5.73
CA SER A 104 -29.84 9.16 4.66
C SER A 104 -28.39 8.89 5.11
N VAL A 105 -27.76 9.87 5.77
CA VAL A 105 -26.41 9.72 6.36
C VAL A 105 -26.39 8.62 7.41
N ALA A 106 -27.38 8.57 8.30
CA ALA A 106 -27.46 7.54 9.33
C ALA A 106 -27.66 6.13 8.78
N GLN A 107 -28.43 5.97 7.70
CA GLN A 107 -28.62 4.69 7.02
C GLN A 107 -27.34 4.23 6.31
N ARG A 108 -26.60 5.15 5.68
CA ARG A 108 -25.38 4.81 4.94
C ARG A 108 -24.21 4.48 5.88
N PHE A 109 -24.16 5.13 7.03
CA PHE A 109 -23.11 4.97 8.04
C PHE A 109 -23.72 4.67 9.42
N PRO A 110 -24.33 3.48 9.59
CA PRO A 110 -25.04 3.14 10.82
C PRO A 110 -24.13 3.04 12.04
N SER A 111 -22.85 2.71 11.83
CA SER A 111 -21.84 2.57 12.89
C SER A 111 -21.08 3.87 13.20
N ALA A 112 -21.27 4.94 12.42
CA ALA A 112 -20.70 6.24 12.73
C ALA A 112 -21.39 6.87 13.94
N GLY A 113 -20.62 7.55 14.80
CA GLY A 113 -21.17 8.28 15.94
C GLY A 113 -22.07 9.44 15.51
N SER A 114 -22.84 9.98 16.47
CA SER A 114 -23.76 11.09 16.21
C SER A 114 -23.03 12.36 15.78
N SER A 115 -21.84 12.64 16.34
CA SER A 115 -20.99 13.78 15.99
C SER A 115 -20.46 13.70 14.56
N GLU A 116 -19.99 12.53 14.13
CA GLU A 116 -19.45 12.32 12.77
C GLU A 116 -20.56 12.47 11.73
N ARG A 117 -21.74 11.90 12.01
CA ARG A 117 -22.91 12.05 11.13
C ARG A 117 -23.39 13.49 11.03
N ALA A 118 -23.43 14.23 12.15
CA ALA A 118 -23.77 15.65 12.13
C ALA A 118 -22.74 16.47 11.33
N THR A 119 -21.45 16.13 11.43
CA THR A 119 -20.38 16.75 10.65
C THR A 119 -20.55 16.49 9.14
N LEU A 120 -20.90 15.25 8.77
CA LEU A 120 -21.22 14.91 7.37
C LEU A 120 -22.41 15.71 6.84
N VAL A 121 -23.52 15.77 7.58
CA VAL A 121 -24.70 16.57 7.20
C VAL A 121 -24.30 18.03 6.97
N LYS A 122 -23.54 18.62 7.90
CA LYS A 122 -23.06 20.00 7.77
C LYS A 122 -22.18 20.20 6.54
N ALA A 123 -21.25 19.28 6.26
CA ALA A 123 -20.39 19.37 5.08
C ALA A 123 -21.18 19.26 3.77
N ILE A 124 -22.19 18.38 3.72
CA ILE A 124 -23.07 18.21 2.56
C ILE A 124 -23.88 19.48 2.29
N VAL A 125 -24.51 20.05 3.33
CA VAL A 125 -25.27 21.31 3.22
C VAL A 125 -24.35 22.49 2.90
N GLY A 126 -23.14 22.52 3.46
CA GLY A 126 -22.15 23.57 3.17
C GLY A 126 -21.46 23.43 1.81
N ARG A 127 -21.70 22.35 1.07
CA ARG A 127 -20.93 21.96 -0.14
C ARG A 127 -19.42 21.93 0.10
N ASP A 128 -19.00 21.64 1.33
CA ASP A 128 -17.59 21.56 1.69
C ASP A 128 -17.04 20.19 1.27
N GLN A 129 -16.52 20.12 0.05
CA GLN A 129 -15.99 18.89 -0.54
C GLN A 129 -14.84 18.31 0.28
N PHE A 130 -14.01 19.16 0.89
CA PHE A 130 -12.84 18.72 1.66
C PHE A 130 -13.28 18.11 2.99
N ALA A 131 -14.12 18.82 3.76
CA ALA A 131 -14.65 18.30 5.02
C ALA A 131 -15.47 17.03 4.77
N TYR A 132 -16.29 17.01 3.72
CA TYR A 132 -17.08 15.83 3.35
C TYR A 132 -16.20 14.61 3.08
N ALA A 133 -15.21 14.73 2.20
CA ALA A 133 -14.32 13.62 1.85
C ALA A 133 -13.51 13.15 3.06
N ALA A 134 -12.98 14.09 3.86
CA ALA A 134 -12.22 13.77 5.06
C ALA A 134 -13.07 12.99 6.08
N THR A 135 -14.30 13.44 6.35
CA THR A 135 -15.19 12.75 7.31
C THR A 135 -15.66 11.40 6.78
N VAL A 136 -15.95 11.25 5.48
CA VAL A 136 -16.29 9.94 4.89
C VAL A 136 -15.13 8.96 5.07
N LEU A 137 -13.91 9.36 4.74
CA LEU A 137 -12.73 8.51 4.90
C LEU A 137 -12.47 8.19 6.37
N GLN A 138 -12.66 9.13 7.28
CA GLN A 138 -12.55 8.88 8.72
C GLN A 138 -13.55 7.82 9.19
N VAL A 139 -14.82 7.95 8.82
CA VAL A 139 -15.86 6.96 9.15
C VAL A 139 -15.50 5.59 8.59
N ILE A 140 -15.03 5.51 7.34
CA ILE A 140 -14.58 4.24 6.76
C ILE A 140 -13.43 3.65 7.58
N ARG A 141 -12.41 4.46 7.93
CA ARG A 141 -11.23 4.03 8.68
C ARG A 141 -11.61 3.47 10.05
N GLU A 142 -12.40 4.20 10.82
CA GLU A 142 -12.82 3.79 12.17
C GLU A 142 -13.63 2.49 12.18
N ASN A 143 -14.25 2.16 11.04
CA ASN A 143 -15.09 0.99 10.85
C ASN A 143 -14.46 -0.05 9.90
N THR A 144 -13.15 0.00 9.72
CA THR A 144 -12.38 -0.98 8.95
C THR A 144 -11.50 -1.79 9.89
N THR A 145 -11.57 -3.11 9.77
CA THR A 145 -10.67 -4.02 10.47
C THR A 145 -10.03 -4.97 9.47
N VAL A 146 -8.75 -5.27 9.65
CA VAL A 146 -8.03 -6.27 8.86
C VAL A 146 -7.46 -7.30 9.83
N GLU A 147 -8.05 -8.49 9.85
CA GLU A 147 -7.65 -9.60 10.71
C GLU A 147 -6.54 -10.42 10.06
N LYS A 148 -6.61 -10.58 8.73
CA LYS A 148 -5.62 -11.30 7.94
C LYS A 148 -5.37 -10.57 6.63
N PHE A 149 -4.10 -10.47 6.26
CA PHE A 149 -3.68 -10.04 4.92
C PHE A 149 -2.34 -10.69 4.61
N ALA A 150 -2.38 -11.86 3.97
CA ALA A 150 -1.21 -12.71 3.77
C ALA A 150 -1.17 -13.24 2.35
N ILE A 151 0.04 -13.42 1.82
CA ILE A 151 0.29 -13.97 0.49
C ILE A 151 0.82 -15.39 0.58
N ASP A 152 0.31 -16.26 -0.29
CA ASP A 152 0.78 -17.62 -0.50
C ASP A 152 0.99 -17.89 -1.99
N ASN A 153 1.43 -19.11 -2.35
CA ASN A 153 1.61 -19.54 -3.74
C ASN A 153 2.49 -18.61 -4.60
N ILE A 154 3.53 -18.01 -4.00
CA ILE A 154 4.42 -17.08 -4.69
C ILE A 154 5.20 -17.82 -5.77
N LYS A 155 5.11 -17.35 -7.01
CA LYS A 155 5.90 -17.81 -8.17
C LYS A 155 6.68 -16.64 -8.72
N ILE A 156 8.00 -16.77 -8.83
CA ILE A 156 8.90 -15.71 -9.29
C ILE A 156 9.54 -16.15 -10.61
N ILE A 157 9.49 -15.27 -11.61
CA ILE A 157 10.07 -15.45 -12.94
C ILE A 157 10.82 -14.17 -13.29
N GLY A 158 12.14 -14.18 -13.06
CA GLY A 158 12.98 -12.98 -13.20
C GLY A 158 12.46 -11.84 -12.30
N ASP A 159 12.21 -10.68 -12.91
CA ASP A 159 11.69 -9.49 -12.20
C ASP A 159 10.16 -9.45 -12.09
N SER A 160 9.46 -10.55 -12.36
CA SER A 160 8.00 -10.64 -12.24
C SER A 160 7.62 -11.74 -11.27
N ALA A 161 6.55 -11.53 -10.52
CA ALA A 161 6.02 -12.55 -9.63
C ALA A 161 4.49 -12.52 -9.57
N THR A 162 3.91 -13.66 -9.23
CA THR A 162 2.49 -13.81 -8.91
C THR A 162 2.34 -14.46 -7.54
N GLY A 163 1.26 -14.18 -6.83
CA GLY A 163 0.85 -14.96 -5.67
C GLY A 163 -0.57 -14.65 -5.26
N ASP A 164 -1.11 -15.45 -4.35
CA ASP A 164 -2.49 -15.34 -3.92
C ASP A 164 -2.55 -14.64 -2.57
N ILE A 165 -3.16 -13.45 -2.53
CA ILE A 165 -3.39 -12.74 -1.27
C ILE A 165 -4.73 -13.19 -0.70
N THR A 166 -4.71 -13.70 0.52
CA THR A 166 -5.90 -13.95 1.32
C THR A 166 -6.08 -12.83 2.34
N ALA A 167 -7.22 -12.15 2.26
CA ALA A 167 -7.61 -11.06 3.14
C ALA A 167 -8.86 -11.44 3.95
N THR A 168 -8.82 -11.27 5.26
CA THR A 168 -9.99 -11.32 6.16
C THR A 168 -10.17 -9.94 6.78
N TYR A 169 -11.28 -9.28 6.49
CA TYR A 169 -11.48 -7.88 6.83
C TYR A 169 -12.96 -7.53 6.96
N SER A 170 -13.25 -6.48 7.73
CA SER A 170 -14.50 -5.70 7.66
C SER A 170 -14.16 -4.32 7.09
N PHE A 171 -15.05 -3.73 6.30
CA PHE A 171 -14.78 -2.43 5.67
C PHE A 171 -15.98 -1.50 5.80
N GLY A 172 -15.77 -0.31 6.36
CA GLY A 172 -16.81 0.71 6.51
C GLY A 172 -18.08 0.21 7.23
N GLY A 173 -17.94 -0.70 8.20
CA GLY A 173 -19.04 -1.25 8.99
C GLY A 173 -19.79 -2.41 8.33
N ALA A 174 -19.36 -2.87 7.14
CA ALA A 174 -19.86 -4.11 6.56
C ALA A 174 -19.42 -5.33 7.38
N ALA A 175 -20.14 -6.45 7.22
CA ALA A 175 -19.78 -7.71 7.87
C ALA A 175 -18.36 -8.18 7.48
N THR A 176 -17.68 -8.85 8.41
CA THR A 176 -16.37 -9.46 8.14
C THR A 176 -16.50 -10.47 7.00
N GLN A 177 -15.57 -10.39 6.04
CA GLN A 177 -15.49 -11.26 4.88
C GLN A 177 -14.07 -11.77 4.68
N THR A 178 -13.94 -12.95 4.09
CA THR A 178 -12.66 -13.51 3.66
C THR A 178 -12.64 -13.70 2.15
N GLN A 179 -11.62 -13.18 1.49
CA GLN A 179 -11.44 -13.28 0.05
C GLN A 179 -9.99 -13.65 -0.28
N THR A 180 -9.79 -14.48 -1.29
CA THR A 180 -8.47 -14.76 -1.87
C THR A 180 -8.45 -14.26 -3.30
N LYS A 181 -7.45 -13.46 -3.67
CA LYS A 181 -7.29 -12.91 -5.02
C LYS A 181 -5.88 -13.14 -5.55
N PRO A 182 -5.73 -13.48 -6.84
CA PRO A 182 -4.42 -13.51 -7.48
C PRO A 182 -3.89 -12.08 -7.60
N ASN A 183 -2.62 -11.90 -7.29
CA ASN A 183 -1.93 -10.63 -7.30
C ASN A 183 -0.62 -10.72 -8.07
N GLN A 184 -0.30 -9.64 -8.78
CA GLN A 184 0.92 -9.51 -9.57
C GLN A 184 1.89 -8.55 -8.90
N PHE A 185 3.18 -8.89 -8.94
CA PHE A 185 4.27 -8.09 -8.41
C PHE A 185 5.36 -7.95 -9.46
N ARG A 186 6.07 -6.82 -9.42
CA ARG A 186 7.21 -6.57 -10.29
C ARG A 186 8.35 -5.94 -9.51
N LYS A 187 9.58 -6.35 -9.82
CA LYS A 187 10.77 -5.67 -9.33
C LYS A 187 11.09 -4.51 -10.27
N GLU A 188 11.00 -3.29 -9.77
CA GLU A 188 11.34 -2.06 -10.50
C GLU A 188 12.39 -1.28 -9.68
N GLY A 189 13.52 -0.93 -10.29
CA GLY A 189 14.61 -0.27 -9.57
C GLY A 189 15.18 -1.09 -8.40
N GLY A 190 15.14 -2.43 -8.50
CA GLY A 190 15.63 -3.34 -7.46
C GLY A 190 14.68 -3.56 -6.29
N LYS A 191 13.46 -2.99 -6.31
CA LYS A 191 12.44 -3.15 -5.26
C LYS A 191 11.18 -3.80 -5.82
N TRP A 192 10.62 -4.76 -5.08
CA TRP A 192 9.31 -5.32 -5.42
C TRP A 192 8.20 -4.31 -5.12
N ALA A 193 7.23 -4.23 -6.03
CA ALA A 193 6.02 -3.44 -5.90
C ALA A 193 4.81 -4.27 -6.34
N TRP A 194 3.62 -3.86 -5.90
CA TRP A 194 2.35 -4.44 -6.33
C TRP A 194 1.90 -3.85 -7.66
N CYS A 195 1.66 -4.72 -8.64
CA CYS A 195 1.63 -4.34 -10.05
C CYS A 195 0.47 -5.01 -10.80
N GLN A 196 -0.72 -4.96 -10.20
CA GLN A 196 -1.92 -5.60 -10.73
C GLN A 196 -2.42 -4.97 -12.05
N GLN A 197 -2.92 -5.80 -12.96
CA GLN A 197 -3.53 -5.38 -14.24
C GLN A 197 -4.96 -5.94 -14.40
N PRO A 198 -5.93 -5.13 -14.90
CA PRO A 198 -5.89 -3.67 -14.94
C PRO A 198 -5.67 -3.13 -13.51
N PRO A 199 -5.00 -1.97 -13.33
CA PRO A 199 -4.66 -1.48 -12.00
C PRO A 199 -5.93 -1.15 -11.22
N PRO A 200 -6.31 -1.95 -10.22
CA PRO A 200 -7.36 -1.55 -9.31
C PRO A 200 -6.76 -0.56 -8.32
N GLY A 201 -7.61 0.13 -7.59
CA GLY A 201 -7.16 0.77 -6.36
C GLY A 201 -6.92 -0.31 -5.31
N LEU A 202 -5.98 -0.09 -4.38
CA LEU A 202 -5.67 -1.08 -3.36
C LEU A 202 -6.94 -1.43 -2.58
N PHE A 203 -7.72 -0.42 -2.21
CA PHE A 203 -8.91 -0.60 -1.37
C PHE A 203 -10.07 -1.11 -2.20
N THR A 204 -10.30 -0.50 -3.36
CA THR A 204 -11.37 -0.91 -4.27
C THR A 204 -11.22 -2.33 -4.78
N GLN A 205 -9.99 -2.85 -4.96
CA GLN A 205 -9.77 -4.26 -5.28
C GLN A 205 -10.47 -5.19 -4.31
N TRP A 206 -10.52 -4.86 -3.03
CA TRP A 206 -11.12 -5.71 -2.00
C TRP A 206 -12.59 -5.36 -1.81
N THR A 207 -12.95 -4.08 -1.82
CA THR A 207 -14.27 -3.61 -1.38
C THR A 207 -15.34 -3.59 -2.47
N THR A 208 -14.98 -3.59 -3.75
CA THR A 208 -15.99 -3.82 -4.80
C THR A 208 -16.34 -5.30 -4.84
N SER A 209 -17.56 -5.63 -4.43
CA SER A 209 -18.12 -6.97 -4.56
C SER A 209 -18.10 -7.39 -6.04
N THR A 210 -17.66 -8.62 -6.32
CA THR A 210 -17.72 -9.25 -7.65
C THR A 210 -19.16 -9.41 -8.19
N SER A 211 -20.18 -9.02 -7.41
CA SER A 211 -21.59 -9.04 -7.79
C SER A 211 -22.00 -7.97 -8.81
N ALA A 212 -21.11 -7.02 -9.17
CA ALA A 212 -21.39 -6.03 -10.22
C ALA A 212 -21.15 -6.54 -11.66
N GLN A 213 -20.79 -7.81 -11.86
CA GLN A 213 -20.53 -8.40 -13.18
C GLN A 213 -21.66 -9.30 -13.73
N SER A 214 -22.77 -9.44 -13.01
CA SER A 214 -23.94 -10.20 -13.47
C SER A 214 -25.13 -9.28 -13.73
N SER A 215 -25.02 -8.38 -14.71
CA SER A 215 -26.13 -7.70 -15.38
C SER A 215 -25.60 -7.08 -16.67
N ALA A 216 -25.41 -7.91 -17.68
CA ALA A 216 -25.46 -7.51 -19.08
C ALA A 216 -26.84 -7.91 -19.62
#